data_AF-A0A562LY27-F1
#
_entry.id   AF-A0A562LY27-F1
#
_cell.length_a   1.000
_cell.length_b   1.000
_cell.length_c   1.000
_cell.angle_alpha   90.00
_cell.angle_beta   90.00
_cell.angle_gamma   90.00
#
_symmetry.space_group_name_H-M   'P 1'
#
loop_
_entity.id
_entity.type
_entity.pdbx_description
1 polymer ?
#
loop_
_entity_poly.entity_id
_entity_poly.type
_entity_poly.pdbx_seq_one_letter_code
_entity_poly.pdbx_strand_id
1 'polypeptide(L)'
;MRNLLLATLLVATGCMALPTQAGVFGKKPEVAADEAVAASMTAVTIWVDASWGFRNQGAANSLNRVHQVFDRRGYRVHSVVPYVENGDLQGFFVTYEKR
;
A
#
# COMPACT_ATOMS: atom_id res chain seq x y z
N MET A 1 53.24 21.50 8.47
CA MET A 1 52.66 20.18 8.82
C MET A 1 51.18 20.42 9.16
N ARG A 2 50.38 20.47 8.11
CA ARG A 2 48.98 20.91 8.08
C ARG A 2 48.32 19.80 7.29
N ASN A 3 47.63 18.86 7.95
CA ASN A 3 46.75 17.84 7.33
C ASN A 3 46.26 16.81 8.38
N LEU A 4 45.58 17.23 9.44
CA LEU A 4 44.96 16.28 10.40
C LEU A 4 43.58 16.72 10.91
N LEU A 5 42.76 17.40 10.10
CA LEU A 5 41.47 17.93 10.58
C LEU A 5 40.25 17.72 9.65
N LEU A 6 40.30 16.87 8.63
CA LEU A 6 39.20 16.73 7.66
C LEU A 6 38.86 15.27 7.33
N ALA A 7 38.52 14.46 8.33
CA ALA A 7 38.11 13.06 8.08
C ALA A 7 37.00 12.55 9.03
N THR A 8 36.04 13.39 9.40
CA THR A 8 34.89 12.97 10.24
C THR A 8 33.52 13.37 9.69
N LEU A 9 33.42 13.78 8.44
CA LEU A 9 32.17 14.30 7.89
C LEU A 9 31.69 13.53 6.65
N LEU A 10 31.49 12.20 6.72
CA LEU A 10 30.76 11.51 5.63
C LEU A 10 30.24 10.08 5.92
N VAL A 11 29.75 9.74 7.13
CA VAL A 11 29.04 8.45 7.30
C VAL A 11 27.90 8.58 8.31
N ALA A 12 26.87 9.35 7.98
CA ALA A 12 25.61 9.33 8.74
C ALA A 12 24.37 9.52 7.84
N THR A 13 24.48 9.13 6.56
CA THR A 13 23.35 9.05 5.62
C THR A 13 23.04 7.59 5.34
N GLY A 14 23.04 6.77 6.39
CA GLY A 14 22.54 5.41 6.34
C GLY A 14 21.04 5.47 6.19
N CYS A 15 20.56 5.25 4.97
CA CYS A 15 19.17 5.13 4.59
C CYS A 15 18.39 4.24 5.56
N MET A 16 17.70 4.85 6.53
CA MET A 16 16.51 4.25 7.10
C MET A 16 15.38 4.42 6.08
N ALA A 17 15.44 3.65 4.99
CA ALA A 17 14.26 3.38 4.19
C ALA A 17 13.39 2.44 5.02
N LEU A 18 12.67 3.00 6.00
CA LEU A 18 11.54 2.30 6.58
C LEU A 18 10.60 2.00 5.41
N PRO A 19 10.14 0.75 5.23
CA PRO A 19 9.02 0.52 4.36
C PRO A 19 7.85 1.30 4.99
N THR A 20 7.53 2.47 4.44
CA THR A 20 6.32 3.22 4.77
C THR A 20 5.16 2.44 4.18
N GLN A 21 4.86 1.28 4.76
CA GLN A 21 3.64 0.54 4.53
C GLN A 21 2.58 1.19 5.42
N ALA A 22 1.83 2.12 4.86
CA ALA A 22 0.66 2.64 5.55
C ALA A 22 -0.50 1.66 5.34
N GLY A 23 -0.92 1.01 6.42
CA GLY A 23 -2.21 0.33 6.45
C GLY A 23 -3.32 1.38 6.52
N VAL A 24 -3.98 1.65 5.40
CA VAL A 24 -5.07 2.63 5.33
C VAL A 24 -6.39 1.86 5.36
N PHE A 25 -6.87 1.58 6.58
CA PHE A 25 -8.07 0.79 6.81
C PHE A 25 -9.31 1.67 7.03
N GLY A 26 -10.49 1.17 6.64
CA GLY A 26 -11.77 1.85 6.85
C GLY A 26 -12.04 3.05 5.93
N LYS A 27 -11.12 3.39 5.01
CA LYS A 27 -11.31 4.44 4.01
C LYS A 27 -11.78 3.85 2.69
N LYS A 28 -12.48 4.68 1.89
CA LYS A 28 -12.77 4.33 0.50
C LYS A 28 -11.46 4.20 -0.30
N PRO A 29 -11.36 3.24 -1.23
CA PRO A 29 -10.17 3.03 -2.05
C PRO A 29 -9.62 4.29 -2.71
N GLU A 30 -10.49 5.17 -3.20
CA GLU A 30 -10.10 6.42 -3.86
C GLU A 30 -9.36 7.35 -2.92
N VAL A 31 -9.86 7.51 -1.69
CA VAL A 31 -9.25 8.35 -0.65
C VAL A 31 -7.90 7.78 -0.24
N ALA A 32 -7.83 6.47 0.01
CA ALA A 32 -6.57 5.81 0.36
C ALA A 32 -5.51 5.96 -0.74
N ALA A 33 -5.93 5.87 -2.00
CA ALA A 33 -5.02 6.03 -3.13
C ALA A 33 -4.58 7.50 -3.32
N ASP A 34 -5.47 8.48 -3.12
CA ASP A 34 -5.11 9.91 -3.14
C ASP A 34 -4.13 10.26 -2.01
N GLU A 35 -4.35 9.72 -0.81
CA GLU A 35 -3.42 9.89 0.32
C GLU A 35 -2.06 9.25 0.05
N ALA A 36 -2.03 8.07 -0.56
CA ALA A 36 -0.78 7.41 -0.94
C ALA A 36 0.02 8.27 -1.94
N VAL A 37 -0.65 8.89 -2.91
CA VAL A 37 -0.02 9.85 -3.83
C VAL A 37 0.49 11.08 -3.08
N ALA A 38 -0.36 11.72 -2.26
CA ALA A 38 -0.02 12.94 -1.54
C ALA A 38 1.17 12.76 -0.57
N ALA A 39 1.22 11.60 0.10
CA ALA A 39 2.29 11.24 1.03
C ALA A 39 3.51 10.63 0.34
N SER A 40 3.53 10.53 -1.00
CA SER A 40 4.61 9.90 -1.77
C SER A 40 4.97 8.49 -1.28
N MET A 41 3.96 7.69 -0.91
CA MET A 41 4.17 6.35 -0.37
C MET A 41 4.78 5.42 -1.43
N THR A 42 5.75 4.59 -1.02
CA THR A 42 6.31 3.56 -1.90
C THR A 42 5.38 2.36 -2.01
N ALA A 43 4.66 2.05 -0.94
CA ALA A 43 3.64 1.01 -0.91
C ALA A 43 2.51 1.38 0.05
N VAL A 44 1.33 0.83 -0.18
CA VAL A 44 0.13 1.07 0.63
C VAL A 44 -0.70 -0.20 0.68
N THR A 45 -1.17 -0.56 1.88
CA THR A 45 -2.03 -1.72 2.08
C THR A 45 -3.42 -1.24 2.50
N ILE A 46 -4.45 -1.75 1.85
CA ILE A 46 -5.85 -1.45 2.17
C ILE A 46 -6.64 -2.72 2.39
N TRP A 47 -7.76 -2.57 3.09
CA TRP A 47 -8.78 -3.62 3.24
C TRP A 47 -9.80 -3.51 2.11
N VAL A 48 -10.08 -4.63 1.44
CA VAL A 48 -11.16 -4.76 0.45
C VAL A 48 -12.14 -5.81 0.95
N ASP A 49 -13.34 -5.36 1.28
CA ASP A 49 -14.39 -6.20 1.84
C ASP A 49 -14.99 -7.16 0.79
N ALA A 50 -15.21 -8.44 1.17
CA ALA A 50 -15.80 -9.45 0.29
C ALA A 50 -17.35 -9.41 0.28
N SER A 51 -17.97 -8.75 1.25
CA SER A 51 -19.44 -8.63 1.38
C SER A 51 -20.05 -7.52 0.51
N TRP A 52 -19.22 -6.64 -0.08
CA TRP A 52 -19.71 -5.48 -0.83
C TRP A 52 -20.38 -5.89 -2.14
N GLY A 53 -21.73 -5.97 -2.12
CA GLY A 53 -22.59 -6.06 -3.29
C GLY A 53 -23.14 -7.45 -3.62
N PHE A 54 -23.77 -8.13 -2.66
CA PHE A 54 -24.49 -9.40 -2.83
C PHE A 54 -23.62 -10.57 -3.32
N ARG A 55 -23.98 -11.78 -2.89
CA ARG A 55 -23.29 -13.06 -3.19
C ARG A 55 -23.06 -13.35 -4.69
N ASN A 56 -23.60 -12.50 -5.58
CA ASN A 56 -23.64 -12.69 -7.03
C ASN A 56 -22.89 -11.61 -7.84
N GLN A 57 -22.41 -10.50 -7.25
CA GLN A 57 -21.57 -9.53 -7.98
C GLN A 57 -20.08 -9.62 -7.65
N GLY A 58 -19.68 -10.49 -6.72
CA GLY A 58 -18.34 -11.07 -6.62
C GLY A 58 -17.23 -10.16 -6.10
N ALA A 59 -16.49 -10.66 -5.10
CA ALA A 59 -15.24 -10.06 -4.62
C ALA A 59 -14.25 -9.70 -5.76
N ALA A 60 -14.27 -10.45 -6.86
CA ALA A 60 -13.47 -10.15 -8.05
C ALA A 60 -13.79 -8.78 -8.68
N ASN A 61 -15.07 -8.37 -8.76
CA ASN A 61 -15.42 -7.05 -9.30
C ASN A 61 -15.00 -5.92 -8.35
N SER A 62 -15.11 -6.15 -7.04
CA SER A 62 -14.58 -5.22 -6.03
C SER A 62 -13.07 -5.08 -6.19
N LEU A 63 -12.32 -6.18 -6.24
CA LEU A 63 -10.88 -6.16 -6.47
C LEU A 63 -10.52 -5.46 -7.78
N ASN A 64 -11.17 -5.78 -8.90
CA ASN A 64 -10.93 -5.12 -10.19
C ASN A 64 -11.13 -3.60 -10.11
N ARG A 65 -12.22 -3.14 -9.49
CA ARG A 65 -12.48 -1.71 -9.31
C ARG A 65 -11.38 -1.05 -8.50
N VAL A 66 -11.00 -1.66 -7.38
CA VAL A 66 -9.95 -1.14 -6.50
C VAL A 66 -8.60 -1.13 -7.22
N HIS A 67 -8.25 -2.19 -7.96
CA HIS A 67 -7.03 -2.23 -8.78
C HIS A 67 -6.99 -1.08 -9.79
N GLN A 68 -8.09 -0.82 -10.50
CA GLN A 68 -8.17 0.32 -11.43
C GLN A 68 -8.02 1.67 -10.73
N VAL A 69 -8.52 1.82 -9.49
CA VAL A 69 -8.37 3.06 -8.70
C VAL A 69 -6.90 3.37 -8.41
N PHE A 70 -6.13 2.36 -8.00
CA PHE A 70 -4.70 2.51 -7.73
C PHE A 70 -3.86 2.59 -9.01
N ASP A 71 -4.24 1.85 -10.06
CA ASP A 71 -3.56 1.87 -11.36
C ASP A 71 -3.57 3.27 -11.99
N ARG A 72 -4.71 3.96 -11.97
CA ARG A 72 -4.83 5.36 -12.42
C ARG A 72 -3.94 6.35 -11.65
N ARG A 73 -3.41 5.96 -10.49
CA ARG A 73 -2.54 6.76 -9.63
C ARG A 73 -1.08 6.32 -9.69
N GLY A 74 -0.72 5.47 -10.64
CA GLY A 74 0.65 5.01 -10.85
C GLY A 74 1.11 3.93 -9.86
N TYR A 75 0.18 3.23 -9.22
CA TYR A 75 0.48 2.07 -8.39
C TYR A 75 0.13 0.77 -9.13
N ARG A 76 0.85 -0.31 -8.85
CA ARG A 76 0.54 -1.66 -9.33
C ARG A 76 0.24 -2.59 -8.14
N VAL A 77 -0.51 -3.65 -8.39
CA VAL A 77 -0.76 -4.67 -7.37
C VAL A 77 0.56 -5.37 -7.02
N HIS A 78 0.91 -5.36 -5.74
CA HIS A 78 2.05 -6.11 -5.20
C HIS A 78 1.58 -7.43 -4.59
N SER A 79 0.54 -7.41 -3.75
CA SER A 79 0.00 -8.61 -3.11
C SER A 79 -1.49 -8.52 -2.83
N VAL A 80 -2.14 -9.68 -2.79
CA VAL A 80 -3.54 -9.86 -2.40
C VAL A 80 -3.59 -11.02 -1.43
N VAL A 81 -3.94 -10.76 -0.17
CA VAL A 81 -3.99 -11.77 0.90
C VAL A 81 -5.43 -11.89 1.40
N PRO A 82 -6.10 -13.04 1.25
CA PRO A 82 -7.46 -13.23 1.77
C PRO A 82 -7.45 -13.33 3.30
N TYR A 83 -8.50 -12.80 3.93
CA TYR A 83 -8.80 -13.01 5.34
C TYR A 83 -10.10 -13.80 5.47
N VAL A 84 -9.99 -14.94 6.16
CA VAL A 84 -11.08 -15.89 6.40
C VAL A 84 -11.28 -15.96 7.90
N GLU A 85 -12.53 -15.79 8.34
CA GLU A 85 -12.90 -15.87 9.74
C GLU A 85 -14.06 -16.85 9.87
N ASN A 86 -13.93 -17.82 10.77
CA ASN A 86 -14.93 -18.88 10.99
C ASN A 86 -15.32 -19.68 9.73
N GLY A 87 -14.42 -19.78 8.75
CA GLY A 87 -14.66 -20.48 7.49
C GLY A 87 -15.30 -19.60 6.39
N ASP A 88 -15.66 -18.36 6.72
CA ASP A 88 -16.22 -17.40 5.77
C ASP A 88 -15.16 -16.41 5.29
N LEU A 89 -15.07 -16.24 3.97
CA LEU A 89 -14.23 -15.20 3.37
C LEU A 89 -14.79 -13.82 3.72
N GLN A 90 -14.03 -13.06 4.50
CA GLN A 90 -14.41 -11.72 4.95
C GLN A 90 -13.93 -10.63 3.98
N GLY A 91 -12.77 -10.83 3.35
CA GLY A 91 -12.16 -9.83 2.48
C GLY A 91 -10.70 -10.09 2.19
N PHE A 92 -10.00 -9.04 1.78
CA PHE A 92 -8.63 -9.10 1.31
C PHE A 92 -7.82 -7.92 1.84
N PHE A 93 -6.61 -8.19 2.30
CA PHE A 93 -5.57 -7.19 2.40
C PHE A 93 -4.89 -7.08 1.05
N VAL A 94 -5.02 -5.93 0.40
CA VAL A 94 -4.40 -5.67 -0.90
C VAL A 94 -3.29 -4.65 -0.73
N THR A 95 -2.08 -5.02 -1.14
CA THR A 95 -0.95 -4.10 -1.17
C THR A 95 -0.69 -3.65 -2.58
N TYR A 96 -0.55 -2.33 -2.73
CA TYR A 96 -0.15 -1.68 -3.95
C TYR A 96 1.22 -1.05 -3.76
N GLU A 97 2.06 -1.11 -4.78
CA GLU A 97 3.37 -0.48 -4.80
C GLU A 97 3.46 0.52 -5.94
N LYS A 98 4.21 1.61 -5.74
CA LYS A 98 4.45 2.60 -6.77
C LYS A 98 5.21 1.94 -7.93
N ARG A 99 4.78 2.22 -9.16
CA ARG A 99 5.45 1.74 -10.38
C ARG A 99 6.86 2.30 -10.52
#